data_AF-A0A1G9GTX0-F1
#
_entry.id   AF-A0A1G9GTX0-F1
#
_cell.length_a   1.000
_cell.length_b   1.000
_cell.length_c   1.000
_cell.angle_alpha   90.00
_cell.angle_beta   90.00
_cell.angle_gamma   90.00
#
_symmetry.space_group_name_H-M   'P 1'
#
loop_
_entity.id
_entity.type
_entity.pdbx_description
1 polymer ?
#
loop_
_entity_poly.entity_id
_entity_poly.type
_entity_poly.pdbx_seq_one_letter_code
_entity_poly.pdbx_strand_id
1 'polypeptide(L)'
;MVKNGDRIDAGDITEALTRAPFTYTDEATQVFTRDGRTTYTENGSPTSGKWGVDDQGQFWSFWPPTYRATYDVFWIADAVGDVVGVRFTELNRGATSEGRYAPRSPQPRDEGHQ
;
A
#
# COMPACT_ATOMS: atom_id res chain seq x y z
N MET A 1 -7.28 18.96 -0.20
CA MET A 1 -5.82 18.85 -0.40
C MET A 1 -5.28 18.09 0.79
N VAL A 2 -4.61 16.97 0.54
CA VAL A 2 -4.06 16.12 1.61
C VAL A 2 -2.64 16.61 1.89
N LYS A 3 -2.25 16.73 3.15
CA LYS A 3 -0.86 17.06 3.48
C LYS A 3 -0.04 15.79 3.62
N ASN A 4 1.21 15.88 3.20
CA ASN A 4 2.15 14.79 3.40
C ASN A 4 2.30 14.49 4.91
N GLY A 5 2.07 13.24 5.30
CA GLY A 5 2.09 12.80 6.68
C GLY A 5 0.76 12.92 7.42
N ASP A 6 -0.32 13.37 6.77
CA ASP A 6 -1.66 13.31 7.36
C ASP A 6 -2.07 11.85 7.58
N ARG A 7 -2.66 11.55 8.75
CA ARG A 7 -3.17 10.21 9.04
C ARG A 7 -4.36 9.90 8.13
N ILE A 8 -4.44 8.68 7.62
CA ILE A 8 -5.58 8.24 6.81
C ILE A 8 -6.72 7.85 7.77
N ASP A 9 -7.92 8.35 7.51
CA ASP A 9 -9.11 7.96 8.27
C ASP A 9 -9.50 6.51 7.99
N ALA A 10 -10.01 5.81 9.01
CA ALA A 10 -10.34 4.38 8.95
C ALA A 10 -11.18 4.00 7.72
N GLY A 11 -12.17 4.82 7.37
CA GLY A 11 -13.05 4.61 6.21
C GLY A 11 -12.34 4.73 4.86
N ASP A 12 -11.24 5.47 4.79
CA ASP A 12 -10.50 5.73 3.55
C ASP A 12 -9.34 4.74 3.34
N ILE A 13 -8.91 4.03 4.39
CA ILE A 13 -7.75 3.10 4.32
C ILE A 13 -7.97 2.03 3.26
N THR A 14 -9.15 1.42 3.20
CA THR A 14 -9.44 0.38 2.20
C THR A 14 -9.34 0.92 0.77
N GLU A 15 -9.85 2.12 0.53
CA GLU A 15 -9.77 2.75 -0.80
C GLU A 15 -8.34 3.15 -1.14
N ALA A 16 -7.60 3.72 -0.19
CA ALA A 16 -6.19 4.05 -0.32
C ALA A 16 -5.38 2.82 -0.75
N LEU A 17 -5.49 1.72 -0.02
CA LEU A 17 -4.70 0.52 -0.26
C LEU A 17 -5.07 -0.18 -1.57
N THR A 18 -6.33 -0.12 -1.97
CA THR A 18 -6.81 -0.81 -3.18
C THR A 18 -6.81 0.08 -4.43
N ARG A 19 -6.35 1.32 -4.31
CA ARG A 19 -6.32 2.30 -5.41
C ARG A 19 -5.41 1.87 -6.56
N ALA A 20 -4.22 1.39 -6.22
CA ALA A 20 -3.21 0.93 -7.15
C ALA A 20 -2.20 0.03 -6.42
N PRO A 21 -1.44 -0.80 -7.15
CA PRO A 21 -0.27 -1.47 -6.59
C PRO A 21 0.70 -0.45 -5.97
N PHE A 22 1.34 -0.84 -4.88
CA PHE A 22 2.44 -0.10 -4.28
C PHE A 22 3.76 -0.57 -4.85
N THR A 23 4.70 0.35 -5.01
CA THR A 23 6.12 0.09 -5.27
C THR A 23 6.92 0.67 -4.10
N TYR A 24 7.78 -0.15 -3.53
CA TYR A 24 8.70 0.20 -2.46
C TYR A 24 10.08 0.56 -3.01
N THR A 25 10.94 1.12 -2.17
CA THR A 25 12.28 1.61 -2.55
C THR A 25 13.24 0.49 -2.97
N ASP A 26 12.95 -0.75 -2.59
CA ASP A 26 13.65 -1.98 -2.93
C ASP A 26 13.09 -2.66 -4.21
N GLU A 27 12.28 -1.93 -4.99
CA GLU A 27 11.58 -2.41 -6.18
C GLU A 27 10.53 -3.50 -5.89
N ALA A 28 10.32 -3.86 -4.62
CA ALA A 28 9.25 -4.74 -4.25
C ALA A 28 7.89 -4.09 -4.54
N THR A 29 6.92 -4.92 -4.90
CA THR A 29 5.56 -4.46 -5.18
C THR A 29 4.57 -5.11 -4.24
N GLN A 30 3.54 -4.37 -3.85
CA GLN A 30 2.46 -4.91 -3.04
C GLN A 30 1.11 -4.55 -3.61
N VAL A 31 0.28 -5.58 -3.78
CA VAL A 31 -1.10 -5.42 -4.21
C VAL A 31 -2.00 -5.74 -3.04
N PHE A 32 -2.98 -4.88 -2.79
CA PHE A 32 -4.06 -5.12 -1.84
C PHE A 32 -5.37 -5.32 -2.59
N THR A 33 -6.14 -6.29 -2.14
CA THR A 33 -7.46 -6.58 -2.69
C THR A 33 -8.52 -6.41 -1.61
N ARG A 34 -9.72 -5.94 -2.01
CA ARG A 34 -10.82 -5.61 -1.06
C ARG A 34 -11.34 -6.80 -0.26
N ASP A 35 -11.05 -8.03 -0.68
CA ASP A 35 -11.33 -9.27 0.07
C ASP A 35 -10.37 -9.49 1.26
N GLY A 36 -9.50 -8.52 1.58
CA GLY A 36 -8.58 -8.61 2.71
C GLY A 36 -7.36 -9.49 2.44
N ARG A 37 -7.01 -9.67 1.15
CA ARG A 37 -5.78 -10.35 0.74
C ARG A 37 -4.75 -9.35 0.24
N THR A 38 -3.49 -9.69 0.43
CA THR A 38 -2.38 -8.90 -0.09
C THR A 38 -1.32 -9.83 -0.66
N THR A 39 -0.67 -9.38 -1.73
CA THR A 39 0.44 -10.09 -2.35
C THR A 39 1.63 -9.15 -2.40
N TYR A 40 2.70 -9.51 -1.70
CA TYR A 40 3.97 -8.81 -1.73
C TYR A 40 4.92 -9.57 -2.65
N THR A 41 5.45 -8.93 -3.67
CA THR A 41 6.37 -9.53 -4.63
C THR A 41 7.72 -8.85 -4.51
N GLU A 42 8.71 -9.60 -4.05
CA GLU A 42 10.10 -9.16 -3.93
C GLU A 42 10.95 -10.03 -4.85
N ASN A 43 11.80 -9.43 -5.69
CA ASN A 43 12.67 -10.17 -6.61
C ASN A 43 11.94 -11.23 -7.47
N GLY A 44 10.69 -10.96 -7.85
CA GLY A 44 9.84 -11.89 -8.60
C GLY A 44 9.22 -13.03 -7.79
N SER A 45 9.43 -13.08 -6.47
CA SER A 45 8.84 -14.08 -5.57
C SER A 45 7.60 -13.52 -4.87
N PRO A 46 6.38 -13.93 -5.26
CA PRO A 46 5.16 -13.47 -4.61
C PRO A 46 4.93 -14.20 -3.28
N THR A 47 4.69 -13.43 -2.23
CA THR A 47 4.27 -13.87 -0.90
C THR A 47 2.82 -13.44 -0.69
N SER A 48 1.97 -14.39 -0.32
CA SER A 48 0.56 -14.11 -0.03
C SER A 48 0.34 -13.87 1.46
N GLY A 49 -0.33 -12.77 1.77
CA GLY A 49 -0.74 -12.37 3.11
C GLY A 49 -2.21 -12.02 3.18
N LYS A 50 -2.65 -11.70 4.40
CA LYS A 50 -3.97 -11.16 4.71
C LYS A 50 -3.81 -9.81 5.35
N TRP A 51 -4.82 -8.98 5.21
CA TRP A 51 -4.88 -7.69 5.86
C TRP A 51 -6.31 -7.31 6.20
N GLY A 52 -6.44 -6.30 7.04
CA GLY A 52 -7.70 -5.64 7.31
C GLY A 52 -7.47 -4.34 8.06
N VAL A 53 -8.57 -3.66 8.35
CA VAL A 53 -8.61 -2.43 9.14
C VAL A 53 -9.50 -2.72 10.33
N ASP A 54 -9.09 -2.29 11.53
CA ASP A 54 -9.95 -2.37 12.70
C ASP A 54 -10.82 -1.11 12.88
N ASP A 55 -11.74 -1.16 13.84
CA ASP A 55 -12.65 -0.05 14.13
C ASP A 55 -11.94 1.24 14.61
N GLN A 56 -10.65 1.15 14.94
CA GLN A 56 -9.80 2.27 15.35
C GLN A 56 -9.01 2.87 14.19
N GLY A 57 -9.18 2.35 12.97
CA GLY A 57 -8.44 2.79 11.78
C GLY A 57 -7.00 2.30 11.75
N GLN A 58 -6.69 1.21 12.45
CA GLN A 58 -5.36 0.60 12.38
C GLN A 58 -5.37 -0.48 11.30
N PHE A 59 -4.39 -0.41 10.41
CA PHE A 59 -4.16 -1.44 9.42
C PHE A 59 -3.43 -2.59 10.08
N TRP A 60 -3.94 -3.82 9.96
CA TRP A 60 -3.22 -5.02 10.38
C TRP A 60 -2.87 -5.87 9.17
N SER A 61 -1.67 -6.45 9.18
CA SER A 61 -1.24 -7.45 8.21
C SER A 61 -0.89 -8.76 8.89
N PHE A 62 -1.13 -9.86 8.19
CA PHE A 62 -0.78 -11.20 8.60
C PHE A 62 -0.13 -11.94 7.44
N TRP A 63 1.11 -12.35 7.63
CA TRP A 63 1.90 -13.10 6.68
C TRP A 63 2.16 -14.48 7.29
N PRO A 64 1.51 -15.52 6.76
CA PRO A 64 1.70 -16.88 7.24
C PRO A 64 3.18 -17.29 7.24
N PRO A 65 3.61 -18.12 8.21
CA PRO A 65 2.78 -18.77 9.23
C PRO A 65 2.57 -17.97 10.53
N THR A 66 3.43 -16.99 10.85
CA THR A 66 3.48 -16.40 12.21
C THR A 66 3.58 -14.89 12.26
N TYR A 67 3.86 -14.21 11.15
CA TYR A 67 4.12 -12.78 11.20
C TYR A 67 2.81 -11.99 11.18
N ARG A 68 2.54 -11.24 12.25
CA ARG A 68 1.41 -10.33 12.37
C ARG A 68 1.91 -8.98 12.85
N ALA A 69 1.47 -7.91 12.22
CA ALA A 69 1.83 -6.56 12.59
C ALA A 69 0.65 -5.61 12.40
N THR A 70 0.63 -4.57 13.21
CA THR A 70 -0.37 -3.50 13.16
C THR A 70 0.36 -2.18 12.90
N TYR A 71 -0.22 -1.36 12.03
CA TYR A 71 0.39 -0.15 11.51
C TYR A 71 -0.60 1.00 11.55
N ASP A 72 -0.08 2.19 11.84
CA ASP A 72 -0.72 3.43 11.45
C ASP A 72 -0.36 3.76 10.01
N VAL A 73 -1.34 4.24 9.26
CA VAL A 73 -1.18 4.62 7.85
C VAL A 73 -1.33 6.13 7.68
N PHE A 74 -0.43 6.69 6.88
CA PHE A 74 -0.35 8.12 6.61
C PHE A 74 -0.28 8.36 5.10
N TRP A 75 -0.93 9.42 4.63
CA TRP A 75 -0.85 9.83 3.25
C TRP A 75 0.54 10.32 2.90
N ILE A 76 1.05 9.88 1.75
CA ILE A 76 2.19 10.50 1.09
C ILE A 76 1.62 11.39 -0.01
N ALA A 77 1.83 12.70 0.11
CA ALA A 77 1.37 13.68 -0.86
C ALA A 77 2.56 14.44 -1.45
N ASP A 78 2.41 14.90 -2.70
CA ASP A 78 3.39 15.76 -3.33
C ASP A 78 3.26 17.23 -2.89
N ALA A 79 4.06 18.12 -3.50
CA ALA A 79 4.07 19.54 -3.16
C ALA A 79 2.75 20.28 -3.50
N VAL A 80 1.91 19.73 -4.39
CA VAL A 80 0.61 20.31 -4.75
C VAL A 80 -0.55 19.68 -3.97
N GLY A 81 -0.28 18.64 -3.17
CA GLY A 81 -1.24 17.97 -2.31
C GLY A 81 -1.94 16.78 -2.97
N ASP A 82 -1.38 16.26 -4.06
CA ASP A 82 -1.85 15.05 -4.73
C ASP A 82 -1.29 13.82 -4.02
N VAL A 83 -2.15 12.83 -3.79
CA VAL A 83 -1.77 11.61 -3.09
C VAL A 83 -0.97 10.71 -4.03
N VAL A 84 0.31 10.52 -3.69
CA VAL A 84 1.26 9.71 -4.44
C VAL A 84 1.59 8.37 -3.77
N GLY A 85 1.13 8.14 -2.53
CA GLY A 85 1.35 6.88 -1.83
C GLY A 85 0.81 6.86 -0.41
N VAL A 86 1.24 5.83 0.32
CA VAL A 86 0.90 5.59 1.73
C VAL A 86 2.16 5.19 2.49
N ARG A 87 2.36 5.79 3.65
CA ARG A 87 3.40 5.39 4.61
C ARG A 87 2.76 4.54 5.70
N PHE A 88 3.34 3.38 5.94
CA PHE A 88 2.97 2.46 7.00
C PHE A 88 3.97 2.63 8.16
N THR A 89 3.47 2.81 9.37
CA THR A 89 4.30 2.90 10.57
C THR A 89 3.88 1.80 11.53
N GLU A 90 4.74 0.81 11.75
CA GLU A 90 4.48 -0.31 12.64
C GLU A 90 4.38 0.16 14.09
N LEU A 91 3.27 -0.12 14.77
CA LEU A 91 3.00 0.34 16.13
C LEU A 91 3.97 -0.25 17.17
N ASN A 92 4.38 -1.51 16.98
CA ASN A 92 5.20 -2.22 17.97
C ASN A 92 6.69 -1.89 17.86
N ARG A 93 7.19 -1.61 16.65
CA ARG A 93 8.63 -1.41 16.39
C ARG A 93 8.99 0.01 15.99
N GLY A 94 8.01 0.82 15.58
CA GLY A 94 8.24 2.13 14.98
C GLY A 94 8.89 2.07 13.59
N ALA A 95 8.96 0.89 12.98
CA ALA A 95 9.49 0.73 11.64
C ALA A 95 8.54 1.41 10.64
N THR A 96 9.10 2.20 9.72
CA THR A 96 8.32 2.87 8.68
C THR A 96 8.63 2.30 7.31
N SER A 97 7.59 2.14 6.50
CA SER A 97 7.69 1.67 5.12
C SER A 97 6.86 2.59 4.24
N GLU A 98 7.46 3.12 3.18
CA GLU A 98 6.80 4.03 2.26
C GLU A 98 6.45 3.28 0.97
N GLY A 99 5.16 3.04 0.76
CA GLY A 99 4.66 2.50 -0.50
C GLY A 99 4.18 3.64 -1.38
N ARG A 100 4.80 3.83 -2.56
CA ARG A 100 4.28 4.77 -3.57
C ARG A 100 3.32 4.05 -4.49
N TYR A 101 2.26 4.72 -4.93
CA TYR A 101 1.42 4.14 -5.98
C TYR A 101 2.27 3.94 -7.23
N ALA A 102 2.31 2.71 -7.71
CA ALA A 102 2.90 2.41 -8.98
C ALA A 102 2.24 3.34 -10.01
N PRO A 103 3.04 4.00 -10.87
CA PRO A 103 2.45 4.66 -12.01
C PRO A 103 1.59 3.63 -12.70
N ARG A 104 0.33 3.97 -13.02
CA ARG A 104 -0.48 3.13 -13.89
C ARG A 104 0.43 2.84 -15.08
N SER A 105 0.92 1.61 -15.21
CA SER A 105 1.67 1.25 -16.40
C SER A 105 0.76 1.65 -17.54
N PRO A 106 1.19 2.50 -18.47
CA PRO A 106 0.42 2.65 -19.69
C PRO A 106 0.29 1.22 -20.20
N GLN A 107 -0.95 0.73 -20.26
CA GLN A 107 -1.28 -0.43 -21.08
C GLN A 107 -0.47 -0.23 -22.37
N PRO A 108 0.38 -1.18 -22.79
CA PRO A 108 1.02 -1.04 -24.08
C PRO A 108 -0.14 -0.73 -25.04
N ARG A 109 -0.10 0.47 -25.65
CA ARG A 109 -0.99 0.71 -26.77
C ARG A 109 -0.61 -0.41 -27.73
N ASP A 110 -1.57 -1.24 -28.09
CA ASP A 110 -1.47 -2.05 -29.29
C ASP A 110 -1.16 -1.07 -30.43
N GLU A 111 0.12 -0.81 -30.69
CA GLU A 111 0.58 -0.25 -31.94
C GLU A 111 0.47 -1.40 -32.93
N GLY A 112 -0.74 -1.46 -33.51
CA GLY A 112 -1.09 -2.38 -34.55
C GLY A 112 -0.09 -2.35 -35.70
N HIS A 113 0.05 -3.53 -36.30
CA HIS A 113 0.71 -3.74 -37.57
C HIS A 113 0.37 -2.67 -38.61
N GLN A 114 1.40 -2.18 -39.30
CA GLN A 114 1.39 -1.90 -40.73
C GLN A 114 2.74 -2.34 -41.30
#